data_AF-A0A6I0SF55-F1
#
_entry.id   AF-A0A6I0SF55-F1
#
_cell.length_a   1.000
_cell.length_b   1.000
_cell.length_c   1.000
_cell.angle_alpha   90.00
_cell.angle_beta   90.00
_cell.angle_gamma   90.00
#
_symmetry.space_group_name_H-M   'P 1'
#
loop_
_entity.id
_entity.type
_entity.pdbx_description
1 polymer ?
#
loop_
_entity_poly.entity_id
_entity_poly.type
_entity_poly.pdbx_seq_one_letter_code
_entity_poly.pdbx_strand_id
1 'polypeptide(L)' 'AGTVSATGASNLSDLEDKLAEKAREQGAKGYVINSAGGNDQMFGTATIYK' A
#
# COMPACT_ATOMS: atom_id res chain seq x y z
N ALA A 1 -3.13 4.77 14.46
CA ALA A 1 -3.21 4.52 13.01
C ALA A 1 -1.97 5.13 12.37
N GLY A 2 -1.36 4.42 11.42
CA GLY A 2 -0.24 4.93 10.63
C GLY A 2 -0.62 4.95 9.16
N THR A 3 0.29 5.43 8.31
CA THR A 3 0.12 5.39 6.86
C THR A 3 1.36 4.78 6.24
N VAL A 4 1.18 3.88 5.29
CA VAL A 4 2.24 3.34 4.43
C VAL A 4 2.01 3.77 2.99
N SER A 5 3.09 3.90 2.22
CA SER A 5 3.04 4.26 0.80
C SER A 5 3.87 3.29 -0.03
N ALA A 6 3.42 3.03 -1.25
CA ALA A 6 4.12 2.18 -2.21
C ALA A 6 4.13 2.86 -3.58
N THR A 7 5.20 2.61 -4.33
CA THR A 7 5.42 3.17 -5.68
C THR A 7 6.07 2.12 -6.58
N GLY A 8 6.11 2.39 -7.89
CA GLY A 8 6.77 1.54 -8.86
C GLY A 8 6.14 0.16 -9.03
N ALA A 9 4.83 0.05 -8.78
CA ALA A 9 4.09 -1.18 -9.04
C ALA A 9 3.67 -1.23 -10.51
N SER A 10 3.68 -2.42 -11.12
CA SER A 10 3.36 -2.58 -12.55
C SER A 10 1.85 -2.65 -12.80
N ASN A 11 1.09 -2.99 -11.76
CA ASN A 11 -0.35 -3.16 -11.78
C ASN A 11 -0.93 -3.01 -10.36
N LEU A 12 -2.26 -3.13 -10.21
CA LEU A 12 -2.94 -2.91 -8.94
C LEU A 12 -2.57 -3.99 -7.91
N SER A 13 -2.45 -5.25 -8.33
CA SER A 13 -2.05 -6.36 -7.46
C SER A 13 -0.64 -6.14 -6.92
N ASP A 14 0.32 -5.76 -7.77
CA ASP A 14 1.68 -5.41 -7.34
C ASP A 14 1.69 -4.28 -6.31
N LEU A 15 0.79 -3.30 -6.47
CA LEU A 15 0.67 -2.18 -5.53
C LEU A 15 0.09 -2.64 -4.19
N GLU A 16 -0.95 -3.46 -4.22
CA GLU A 16 -1.59 -4.06 -3.05
C GLU A 16 -0.59 -4.90 -2.25
N ASP A 17 0.18 -5.75 -2.93
CA ASP A 17 1.20 -6.59 -2.30
C ASP A 17 2.28 -5.75 -1.60
N LYS A 18 2.78 -4.70 -2.26
CA LYS A 18 3.77 -3.79 -1.66
C LYS A 18 3.21 -3.03 -0.45
N LEU A 19 1.95 -2.59 -0.52
CA LEU A 19 1.30 -1.91 0.61
C LEU A 19 1.08 -2.89 1.77
N ALA A 20 0.67 -4.13 1.48
CA ALA A 20 0.45 -5.17 2.46
C ALA A 20 1.76 -5.60 3.14
N GLU A 21 2.86 -5.74 2.39
CA GLU A 21 4.20 -6.00 2.93
C GLU A 21 4.61 -4.91 3.90
N LYS A 22 4.58 -3.65 3.48
CA LYS A 22 4.91 -2.49 4.33
C LYS A 22 4.00 -2.41 5.56
N ALA A 23 2.71 -2.70 5.41
CA ALA A 23 1.78 -2.72 6.54
C ALA A 23 2.17 -3.79 7.57
N ARG A 24 2.54 -5.00 7.11
CA ARG A 24 3.02 -6.09 7.98
C ARG A 24 4.34 -5.75 8.66
N GLU A 25 5.29 -5.12 7.96
CA GLU A 25 6.56 -4.63 8.55
C GLU A 25 6.32 -3.62 9.67
N GLN A 26 5.28 -2.79 9.56
CA GLN A 26 4.86 -1.85 10.60
C GLN A 26 4.07 -2.52 11.74
N GLY A 27 3.85 -3.84 11.68
CA GLY A 27 3.09 -4.61 12.66
C GLY A 27 1.59 -4.34 12.63
N ALA A 28 1.05 -3.96 11.46
CA ALA A 28 -0.38 -3.77 11.29
C ALA A 28 -1.12 -5.12 11.20
N LYS A 29 -2.27 -5.22 11.87
CA LYS A 29 -3.20 -6.35 11.74
C LYS A 29 -4.24 -6.14 10.64
N GLY A 30 -4.42 -4.90 10.20
CA GLY A 30 -5.28 -4.54 9.08
C GLY A 30 -4.78 -3.28 8.39
N TYR A 31 -5.12 -3.13 7.12
CA TYR A 31 -4.86 -1.93 6.35
C TYR A 31 -6.00 -1.64 5.39
N VAL A 32 -6.17 -0.37 5.04
CA VAL A 32 -7.16 0.10 4.07
C VAL A 32 -6.44 1.00 3.08
N ILE A 33 -6.61 0.74 1.79
CA ILE A 33 -6.02 1.56 0.72
C ILE A 33 -6.82 2.86 0.60
N ASN A 34 -6.14 3.98 0.72
CA ASN A 34 -6.73 5.31 0.59
C ASN A 34 -6.71 5.79 -0.87
N SER A 35 -5.63 5.47 -1.57
CA SER A 35 -5.42 5.85 -2.97
C SER A 35 -4.57 4.81 -3.69
N ALA A 36 -4.96 4.51 -4.93
CA ALA A 36 -4.22 3.68 -5.86
C ALA A 36 -4.39 4.26 -7.26
N GLY A 37 -3.29 4.60 -7.93
CA GLY A 37 -3.33 5.18 -9.26
C GLY A 37 -1.95 5.33 -9.88
N GLY A 38 -1.92 5.65 -11.18
CA GLY A 38 -0.68 5.82 -11.94
C GLY A 38 -0.90 5.58 -13.41
N ASN A 39 -0.11 6.24 -14.26
CA ASN A 39 -0.18 6.07 -15.72
C ASN A 39 0.75 4.94 -16.19
N ASP A 40 2.04 5.05 -15.90
CA ASP A 40 3.06 4.07 -16.32
C ASP A 40 3.50 3.16 -15.16
N GLN A 41 3.51 3.70 -13.93
CA GLN A 41 3.77 2.97 -12.71
C GLN A 41 2.71 3.33 -11.67
N MET A 42 2.20 2.32 -10.99
CA MET A 42 1.22 2.48 -9.94
C MET A 42 1.90 2.92 -8.63
N PHE A 43 1.22 3.83 -7.95
CA PHE A 43 1.54 4.30 -6.63
C PHE A 43 0.27 4.42 -5.79
N GLY A 44 0.44 4.38 -4.47
CA GLY A 44 -0.68 4.42 -3.57
C GLY A 44 -0.29 4.58 -2.12
N THR A 45 -1.30 4.81 -1.31
CA THR A 45 -1.18 4.92 0.14
C THR A 45 -2.22 4.06 0.83
N ALA A 46 -1.87 3.51 1.99
CA ALA A 46 -2.78 2.77 2.83
C ALA A 46 -2.66 3.20 4.29
N THR A 47 -3.80 3.36 4.94
CA THR A 47 -3.90 3.55 6.38
C THR A 47 -3.82 2.20 7.06
N ILE A 48 -2.98 2.09 8.08
CA ILE A 48 -2.73 0.85 8.82
C ILE A 48 -3.28 0.90 10.25
N TYR A 49 -3.76 -0.25 10.71
CA TYR A 49 -4.38 -0.47 12.01
C TYR A 49 -3.65 -1.62 12.73
N LYS A 50 -3.37 -1.44 14.01
CA LYS A 50 -2.77 -2.46 14.89
C LYS A 50 -3.85 -3.29 15.58
#